data_AF-A0A0N7FV50-F1
#
_entry.id   AF-A0A0N7FV50-F1
#
_cell.length_a   1.000
_cell.length_b   1.000
_cell.length_c   1.000
_cell.angle_alpha   90.00
_cell.angle_beta   90.00
_cell.angle_gamma   90.00
#
_symmetry.space_group_name_H-M   'P 1'
#
loop_
_entity.id
_entity.type
_entity.pdbx_description
1 polymer ?
#
loop_
_entity_poly.entity_id
_entity_poly.type
_entity_poly.pdbx_seq_one_letter_code
_entity_poly.pdbx_strand_id
1 'polypeptide(L)' 'MAESDASRPAKRQPKKVLLRLDPDVHAAIAKWAADDLRSINGQLEYALRMALKQVGRLPD' A
#
# COMPACT_ATOMS: atom_id res chain seq x y z
N MET A 1 -5.48 -16.86 -38.19
CA MET A 1 -6.22 -16.04 -37.20
C MET A 1 -5.54 -16.25 -35.87
N ALA A 2 -4.75 -15.28 -35.45
CA ALA A 2 -4.10 -15.28 -34.14
C ALA A 2 -5.03 -14.56 -33.16
N GLU A 3 -5.52 -15.26 -32.15
CA GLU A 3 -6.05 -14.61 -30.96
C GLU A 3 -4.99 -14.71 -29.87
N SER A 4 -4.31 -13.58 -29.72
CA SER A 4 -3.40 -13.24 -28.64
C SER A 4 -4.11 -13.36 -27.30
N ASP A 5 -3.70 -14.34 -26.50
CA ASP A 5 -3.98 -14.43 -25.08
C ASP A 5 -3.36 -13.20 -24.39
N ALA A 6 -4.20 -12.19 -24.16
CA ALA A 6 -3.82 -10.96 -23.50
C ALA A 6 -3.33 -11.30 -22.08
N SER A 7 -2.01 -11.23 -21.89
CA SER A 7 -1.31 -11.49 -20.63
C SER A 7 -2.00 -10.77 -19.46
N ARG A 8 -2.79 -11.52 -18.67
CA ARG A 8 -3.32 -11.04 -17.40
C ARG A 8 -2.11 -10.71 -16.52
N PRO A 9 -1.95 -9.46 -16.03
CA PRO A 9 -0.78 -9.12 -15.23
C PRO A 9 -0.73 -10.06 -14.04
N ALA A 10 0.40 -10.77 -13.88
CA ALA A 10 0.62 -11.70 -12.78
C ALA A 10 0.31 -10.97 -11.46
N LYS A 11 -0.56 -11.58 -10.64
CA LYS A 11 -1.00 -11.03 -9.35
C LYS A 11 0.25 -10.75 -8.49
N ARG A 12 0.67 -9.49 -8.39
CA ARG A 12 1.83 -9.08 -7.59
C ARG A 12 1.51 -9.33 -6.12
N GLN A 13 2.26 -10.22 -5.48
CA GLN A 13 2.10 -10.47 -4.06
C GLN A 13 2.72 -9.32 -3.26
N PRO A 14 2.04 -8.81 -2.22
CA PRO A 14 2.59 -7.75 -1.38
C PRO A 14 3.83 -8.26 -0.66
N LYS A 15 4.91 -7.46 -0.69
CA LYS A 15 6.16 -7.79 -0.02
C LYS A 15 6.00 -7.58 1.49
N LYS A 16 6.28 -8.62 2.28
CA LYS A 16 6.32 -8.51 3.74
C LYS A 16 7.64 -7.87 4.16
N VAL A 17 7.56 -6.82 4.96
CA VAL A 17 8.71 -6.09 5.49
C VAL A 17 8.58 -5.95 7.01
N LEU A 18 9.69 -6.08 7.73
CA LEU A 18 9.74 -5.71 9.15
C LEU A 18 10.06 -4.22 9.23
N LEU A 19 9.11 -3.45 9.75
CA LEU A 19 9.23 -2.00 9.87
C LEU A 19 9.39 -1.63 11.34
N ARG A 20 10.42 -0.85 11.66
CA ARG A 20 10.55 -0.19 12.96
C ARG A 20 9.83 1.15 12.86
N LEU A 21 8.79 1.33 13.65
CA LEU A 21 8.03 2.56 13.75
C LEU A 21 8.14 3.10 15.16
N ASP A 22 8.11 4.42 15.26
CA ASP A 22 7.81 5.09 16.52
C ASP A 22 6.43 4.58 17.04
N PRO A 23 6.32 4.18 18.32
CA PRO A 23 5.07 3.69 18.90
C PRO A 23 3.89 4.67 18.76
N ASP A 24 4.13 5.97 18.87
CA ASP A 24 3.08 7.00 18.81
C ASP A 24 2.58 7.16 17.38
N VAL A 25 3.50 7.06 16.40
CA VAL A 25 3.13 7.04 14.97
C VAL A 25 2.31 5.79 14.66
N HIS A 26 2.70 4.63 15.18
CA HIS A 26 1.91 3.41 15.00
C HIS A 26 0.50 3.55 15.59
N ALA A 27 0.37 4.13 16.79
CA ALA A 27 -0.92 4.38 17.42
C ALA A 27 -1.80 5.34 16.61
N ALA A 28 -1.22 6.42 16.07
CA ALA A 28 -1.94 7.36 15.21
C ALA A 28 -2.45 6.69 13.92
N ILE A 29 -1.63 5.85 13.28
CA ILE A 29 -2.04 5.10 12.09
C ILE A 29 -3.12 4.07 12.43
N ALA A 30 -3.02 3.39 13.58
CA ALA A 30 -4.02 2.42 14.00
C ALA A 30 -5.39 3.08 14.25
N LYS A 31 -5.41 4.26 14.88
CA LYS A 31 -6.62 5.06 15.05
C LYS A 31 -7.22 5.47 13.70
N TRP A 32 -6.41 6.02 12.80
CA TRP A 32 -6.87 6.42 11.48
C TRP A 32 -7.42 5.23 10.67
N ALA A 33 -6.76 4.08 10.75
CA ALA A 33 -7.24 2.86 10.12
C ALA A 33 -8.61 2.42 10.67
N ALA A 34 -8.82 2.54 11.98
CA ALA A 34 -10.10 2.23 12.61
C ALA A 34 -11.21 3.18 12.16
N ASP A 35 -10.92 4.49 12.09
CA ASP A 35 -11.85 5.51 11.62
C ASP A 35 -12.28 5.26 10.16
N ASP A 36 -11.37 4.76 9.32
CA ASP A 36 -11.61 4.43 7.90
C ASP A 36 -12.09 2.98 7.66
N LEU A 37 -12.37 2.20 8.71
CA LEU A 37 -12.72 0.77 8.65
C LEU A 37 -11.74 -0.07 7.81
N ARG A 38 -10.44 0.22 7.93
CA ARG A 38 -9.34 -0.43 7.22
C ARG A 38 -8.42 -1.18 8.16
N SER A 39 -7.72 -2.19 7.64
CA SER A 39 -6.57 -2.77 8.34
C SER A 39 -5.41 -1.78 8.42
N ILE A 40 -4.61 -1.89 9.49
CA ILE A 40 -3.40 -1.06 9.70
C ILE A 40 -2.44 -1.17 8.50
N ASN A 41 -2.22 -2.39 7.98
CA ASN A 41 -1.36 -2.59 6.80
C ASN A 41 -1.91 -1.92 5.55
N GLY A 42 -3.24 -1.96 5.35
CA GLY A 42 -3.88 -1.24 4.26
C GLY A 42 -3.74 0.28 4.40
N GLN A 43 -3.76 0.79 5.64
CA GLN A 43 -3.62 2.22 5.92
C GLN A 43 -2.18 2.69 5.69
N LEU A 44 -1.19 1.88 6.11
CA LEU A 44 0.23 2.11 5.81
C LEU A 44 0.48 2.18 4.31
N GLU A 45 -0.03 1.21 3.53
CA GLU A 45 0.10 1.21 2.07
C GLU A 45 -0.52 2.47 1.44
N TYR A 46 -1.70 2.88 1.91
CA TYR A 46 -2.36 4.09 1.45
C TYR A 46 -1.52 5.34 1.74
N ALA A 47 -1.05 5.50 2.98
CA ALA A 47 -0.20 6.62 3.39
C ALA A 47 1.11 6.68 2.58
N LEU A 48 1.76 5.54 2.35
CA LEU A 48 2.98 5.45 1.55
C LEU A 48 2.75 5.86 0.09
N ARG A 49 1.64 5.42 -0.53
CA ARG A 49 1.29 5.83 -1.89
C ARG A 49 1.00 7.32 -1.98
N MET A 50 0.31 7.88 -0.99
CA MET A 50 0.07 9.32 -0.95
C MET A 50 1.40 10.10 -0.84
N ALA A 51 2.30 9.69 0.04
CA ALA A 51 3.61 10.32 0.19
C ALA A 51 4.45 10.22 -1.09
N LEU A 52 4.47 9.04 -1.74
CA LEU A 52 5.17 8.86 -3.03
C LEU A 52 4.57 9.72 -4.14
N LYS A 53 3.24 9.86 -4.20
CA LYS A 53 2.56 10.73 -5.15
C LYS A 53 2.94 12.19 -4.94
N GLN A 54 3.01 12.67 -3.70
CA GLN A 54 3.39 14.05 -3.37
C GLN A 54 4.79 14.41 -3.88
N VAL A 55 5.73 13.45 -3.87
CA VAL A 55 7.10 13.65 -4.37
C VAL A 55 7.29 13.20 -5.82
N GLY A 56 6.22 12.86 -6.54
CA GLY A 56 6.27 12.43 -7.94
C GLY A 56 7.00 11.10 -8.18
N ARG A 57 6.99 10.19 -7.20
CA ARG A 57 7.67 8.87 -7.24
C ARG A 57 6.71 7.68 -7.16
N LEU A 58 5.44 7.90 -7.48
CA LEU A 58 4.49 6.79 -7.54
C LEU A 58 4.88 5.87 -8.72
N PRO A 59 4.99 4.55 -8.51
CA PRO A 59 5.31 3.63 -9.60
C PRO A 59 4.14 3.52 -10.59
N ASP A 60 4.47 3.37 -11.87
CA ASP A 60 3.52 3.14 -12.98
C ASP A 60 2.76 1.80 -12.84
#